data_AF-A0AAN8F8I1-F1
#
_entry.id   AF-A0AAN8F8I1-F1
#
_cell.length_a   1.000
_cell.length_b   1.000
_cell.length_c   1.000
_cell.angle_alpha   90.00
_cell.angle_beta   90.00
_cell.angle_gamma   90.00
#
_symmetry.space_group_name_H-M   'P 1'
#
loop_
_entity.id
_entity.type
_entity.pdbx_description
1 polymer ?
#
loop_
_entity_poly.entity_id
_entity_poly.type
_entity_poly.pdbx_seq_one_letter_code
_entity_poly.pdbx_strand_id
1 'polypeptide(L)'
;MPRIEYEPKLDFKDVLLRPKRSTLKSRADVDLVRDYVFRNSKKQYSGIPVIASNMDTVGTFEMAQALCPHKVFTAIHKHYT
;
A
#
# COMPACT_ATOMS: atom_id res chain seq x y z
N MET A 1 8.78 -20.82 -27.13
CA MET A 1 7.41 -21.09 -26.64
C MET A 1 7.19 -20.34 -25.34
N PRO A 2 6.05 -19.67 -25.13
CA PRO A 2 5.73 -19.09 -23.82
C PRO A 2 5.68 -20.21 -22.76
N ARG A 3 6.27 -19.94 -21.59
CA ARG A 3 6.20 -20.84 -20.44
C ARG A 3 4.82 -20.70 -19.80
N ILE A 4 4.02 -21.75 -19.85
CA ILE A 4 2.69 -21.79 -19.23
C ILE A 4 2.89 -22.21 -17.76
N GLU A 5 2.36 -21.41 -16.83
CA GLU A 5 2.28 -21.76 -15.42
C GLU A 5 0.94 -22.44 -15.14
N TYR A 6 0.97 -23.68 -14.65
CA TYR A 6 -0.22 -24.48 -14.35
C TYR A 6 -0.63 -24.44 -12.88
N GLU A 7 0.17 -23.79 -12.03
CA GLU A 7 -0.09 -23.74 -10.59
C GLU A 7 -1.29 -22.82 -10.26
N PRO A 8 -2.15 -23.23 -9.33
CA PRO A 8 -3.23 -22.38 -8.84
C PRO A 8 -2.70 -21.06 -8.28
N LYS A 9 -3.33 -19.94 -8.66
CA LYS A 9 -3.09 -18.61 -8.08
C LYS A 9 -4.31 -18.24 -7.25
N LEU A 10 -4.09 -17.78 -6.02
CA LEU A 10 -5.16 -17.43 -5.08
C LEU A 10 -5.44 -15.92 -5.14
N ASP A 11 -6.71 -15.56 -5.15
CA ASP A 11 -7.22 -14.19 -4.98
C ASP A 11 -7.60 -13.95 -3.50
N PHE A 12 -7.85 -12.69 -3.11
CA PHE A 12 -8.22 -12.34 -1.74
C PHE A 12 -9.49 -13.05 -1.25
N LYS A 13 -10.43 -13.34 -2.17
CA LYS A 13 -11.68 -14.08 -1.86
C LYS A 13 -11.44 -15.56 -1.56
N ASP A 14 -10.31 -16.12 -1.99
CA ASP A 14 -9.99 -17.55 -1.85
C ASP A 14 -9.32 -17.86 -0.50
N VAL A 15 -9.01 -16.83 0.30
CA VAL A 15 -8.25 -16.97 1.55
C VAL A 15 -8.92 -16.25 2.71
N LEU A 16 -8.67 -16.75 3.93
CA LEU A 16 -9.11 -16.14 5.18
C LEU A 16 -7.94 -15.98 6.14
N LEU A 17 -7.96 -14.92 6.93
CA LEU A 17 -7.01 -14.72 8.03
C LEU A 17 -7.35 -15.69 9.16
N ARG A 18 -6.39 -16.54 9.56
CA ARG A 18 -6.51 -17.38 10.76
C ARG A 18 -6.22 -16.53 12.00
N PRO A 19 -7.17 -16.33 12.92
CA PRO A 19 -6.92 -15.55 14.13
C PRO A 19 -5.81 -16.17 14.99
N LYS A 20 -5.01 -15.31 15.63
CA LYS A 20 -4.00 -15.69 16.62
C LYS A 20 -4.21 -14.84 17.88
N ARG A 21 -3.91 -15.41 19.06
CA ARG A 21 -3.99 -14.68 20.32
C ARG A 21 -3.10 -13.42 20.25
N SER A 22 -3.71 -12.25 20.48
CA SER A 22 -3.03 -10.97 20.52
C SER A 22 -2.64 -10.61 21.96
N THR A 23 -1.53 -9.87 22.10
CA THR A 23 -1.13 -9.22 23.36
C THR A 23 -1.64 -7.77 23.45
N LEU A 24 -2.14 -7.21 22.35
CA LEU A 24 -2.70 -5.86 22.31
C LEU A 24 -4.06 -5.82 23.00
N LYS A 25 -4.29 -4.78 23.80
CA LYS A 25 -5.52 -4.60 24.60
C LYS A 25 -6.57 -3.79 23.85
N SER A 26 -6.14 -2.88 22.98
CA SER A 26 -7.02 -2.02 22.18
C SER A 26 -6.61 -1.98 20.72
N ARG A 27 -7.58 -1.73 19.84
CA ARG A 27 -7.33 -1.41 18.42
C ARG A 27 -6.53 -0.13 18.23
N ALA A 28 -6.57 0.78 19.21
CA ALA A 28 -5.82 2.03 19.18
C ALA A 28 -4.31 1.80 19.40
N ASP A 29 -3.93 0.64 19.95
CA ASP A 29 -2.52 0.30 20.22
C ASP A 29 -1.82 -0.28 18.97
N VAL A 30 -2.55 -0.42 17.85
CA VAL A 30 -2.01 -0.99 16.60
C VAL A 30 -1.25 0.09 15.83
N ASP A 31 0.05 -0.12 15.62
CA ASP A 31 0.85 0.71 14.72
C ASP A 31 0.78 0.21 13.28
N LEU A 32 0.32 1.09 12.40
CA LEU A 32 0.19 0.85 10.96
C LEU A 32 1.40 1.35 10.19
N VAL A 33 2.29 2.15 10.78
CA VAL A 33 3.46 2.69 10.11
C VAL A 33 4.44 1.56 9.80
N ARG A 34 4.98 1.56 8.58
CA ARG A 34 5.97 0.60 8.08
C ARG A 34 7.09 1.34 7.37
N ASP A 35 8.29 0.83 7.54
CA ASP A 35 9.48 1.30 6.84
C ASP A 35 9.71 0.49 5.57
N TYR A 36 9.91 1.20 4.47
CA TYR A 36 10.14 0.65 3.14
C TYR A 36 11.47 1.13 2.60
N VAL A 37 12.22 0.23 1.98
CA VAL A 37 13.40 0.56 1.19
C VAL A 37 13.05 0.38 -0.28
N PHE A 38 13.05 1.46 -1.05
CA PHE A 38 12.71 1.39 -2.47
C PHE A 38 13.77 0.60 -3.24
N ARG A 39 13.32 -0.38 -4.04
CA ARG A 39 14.18 -1.31 -4.78
C ARG A 39 15.23 -0.58 -5.63
N ASN A 40 14.82 0.45 -6.36
CA ASN A 40 15.63 1.11 -7.37
C ASN A 40 16.46 2.28 -6.79
N SER A 41 15.84 3.16 -6.00
CA SER A 41 16.51 4.36 -5.49
C SER A 41 17.26 4.14 -4.18
N LYS A 42 17.03 3.02 -3.48
CA LYS A 42 17.51 2.73 -2.11
C LYS A 42 17.08 3.74 -1.05
N LYS A 43 16.20 4.70 -1.41
CA LYS A 43 15.61 5.64 -0.47
C LYS A 43 14.69 4.92 0.51
N GLN A 44 14.59 5.47 1.71
CA GLN A 44 13.72 4.97 2.77
C GLN A 44 12.44 5.80 2.83
N TYR A 45 11.32 5.14 3.11
CA TYR A 45 10.02 5.76 3.35
C TYR A 45 9.37 5.12 4.58
N SER A 46 8.80 5.95 5.45
CA SER A 46 8.05 5.51 6.62
C SER A 46 6.63 6.03 6.53
N GLY A 47 5.65 5.12 6.51
CA GLY A 47 4.24 5.50 6.40
C GLY A 47 3.30 4.31 6.43
N ILE A 48 2.01 4.57 6.27
CA ILE A 48 0.98 3.52 6.24
C ILE A 48 1.06 2.78 4.90
N PRO A 49 0.91 1.43 4.85
CA PRO A 49 0.95 0.58 3.65
C PRO A 49 -0.22 0.80 2.67
N VAL A 50 -0.59 2.05 2.41
CA VAL A 50 -1.66 2.45 1.50
C VAL A 50 -1.10 3.51 0.55
N ILE A 51 -1.38 3.36 -0.74
CA ILE A 51 -0.90 4.27 -1.78
C ILE A 51 -2.05 4.60 -2.73
N ALA A 52 -2.36 5.89 -2.89
CA ALA A 52 -3.28 6.33 -3.94
C ALA A 52 -2.64 6.12 -5.32
N SER A 53 -3.39 5.53 -6.24
CA SER A 53 -2.89 5.10 -7.55
C SER A 53 -2.53 6.27 -8.47
N ASN A 54 -1.54 6.05 -9.34
CA ASN A 54 -1.17 6.95 -10.43
C ASN A 54 -2.22 6.88 -11.55
N MET A 55 -3.36 7.53 -11.32
CA MET A 55 -4.47 7.67 -12.26
C MET A 55 -4.96 9.11 -12.27
N ASP A 56 -5.44 9.59 -13.41
CA ASP A 56 -5.73 11.01 -13.64
C ASP A 56 -6.72 11.64 -12.67
N THR A 57 -7.69 10.86 -12.19
CA THR A 57 -8.71 11.34 -11.24
C THR A 57 -8.46 10.88 -9.80
N VAL A 58 -7.32 10.24 -9.53
CA VAL A 58 -6.99 9.66 -8.21
C VAL A 58 -5.72 10.27 -7.66
N GLY A 59 -4.61 10.22 -8.41
CA GLY A 59 -3.28 10.62 -7.97
C GLY A 59 -3.02 12.12 -8.10
N THR A 60 -3.98 12.98 -7.72
CA THR A 60 -3.85 14.44 -7.86
C THR A 60 -2.99 15.06 -6.75
N PHE A 61 -2.46 16.27 -6.97
CA PHE A 61 -1.76 17.02 -5.91
C PHE A 61 -2.68 17.33 -4.72
N GLU A 62 -3.96 17.59 -4.98
CA GLU A 62 -4.97 17.78 -3.93
C GLU A 62 -5.14 16.51 -3.09
N MET A 63 -5.19 15.34 -3.73
CA MET A 63 -5.23 14.05 -3.03
C MET A 63 -3.96 13.83 -2.20
N ALA A 64 -2.80 14.18 -2.74
CA ALA A 64 -1.53 14.09 -2.02
C ALA A 64 -1.52 14.97 -0.76
N GLN A 65 -2.05 16.20 -0.85
CA GLN A 65 -2.19 17.09 0.30
C GLN A 65 -3.17 16.55 1.35
N ALA A 66 -4.30 15.97 0.91
CA ALA A 66 -5.30 15.39 1.81
C ALA A 66 -4.81 14.13 2.54
N LEU A 67 -4.00 13.29 1.86
CA LEU A 67 -3.50 12.02 2.41
C LEU A 67 -2.23 12.17 3.25
N CYS A 68 -1.43 13.21 3.02
CA CYS A 68 -0.17 13.45 3.73
C CYS A 68 -0.31 13.50 5.27
N PRO A 69 -1.30 14.20 5.86
CA PRO A 69 -1.53 14.19 7.32
C PRO A 69 -1.77 12.80 7.91
N HIS A 70 -2.29 11.87 7.10
CA HIS A 70 -2.53 10.49 7.49
C HIS A 70 -1.33 9.57 7.26
N LYS A 71 -0.17 10.11 6.85
CA LYS A 71 1.04 9.34 6.49
C LYS A 71 0.79 8.34 5.36
N VAL A 72 -0.13 8.66 4.44
CA VAL A 72 -0.49 7.84 3.29
C VAL A 72 0.16 8.43 2.03
N PHE A 73 0.76 7.56 1.20
CA PHE A 73 1.47 7.99 -0.01
C PHE A 73 0.51 8.19 -1.18
N THR A 74 0.85 9.08 -2.11
CA THR A 74 0.12 9.26 -3.37
C THR A 74 1.07 9.16 -4.54
N ALA A 75 0.81 8.23 -5.46
CA ALA A 75 1.56 8.15 -6.70
C ALA A 75 0.97 9.16 -7.68
N ILE A 76 1.64 10.30 -7.81
CA ILE A 76 1.15 11.42 -8.62
C ILE A 76 1.11 11.06 -10.10
N HIS A 77 0.00 11.40 -10.77
CA HIS A 77 -0.14 11.10 -12.20
C HIS A 77 0.70 12.02 -13.09
N LYS A 78 0.89 11.67 -14.36
CA LYS A 78 1.80 12.41 -15.26
C LYS A 78 1.10 13.45 -16.13
N HIS A 79 -0.22 13.53 -16.07
CA HIS A 79 -1.03 14.36 -16.96
C HIS A 79 -1.25 15.75 -16.36
N TYR A 80 -0.16 16.48 -16.16
CA TYR A 80 -0.17 17.90 -15.78
C TYR A 80 0.36 18.73 -16.96
N THR A 81 -0.23 19.90 -17.14
CA THR A 81 0.23 20.92 -18.11
C THR A 81 0.91 22.05 -17.36
#